data_AF-A0A890DGR3-F1
#
_entry.id   AF-A0A890DGR3-F1
#
_cell.length_a   1.000
_cell.length_b   1.000
_cell.length_c   1.000
_cell.angle_alpha   90.00
_cell.angle_beta   90.00
_cell.angle_gamma   90.00
#
_symmetry.space_group_name_H-M   'P 1'
#
loop_
_entity.id
_entity.type
_entity.pdbx_description
1 polymer ?
#
loop_
_entity_poly.entity_id
_entity_poly.type
_entity_poly.pdbx_seq_one_letter_code
_entity_poly.pdbx_strand_id
1 'polypeptide(L)'
;MQTIVGISLSPVYILPLMFTFSIIGRTLLFRVRYFLSDTGHLWYKTHPAVLSGIWLYSIAVALIILSSSPLLYRIHAVLILSFILQMAVTDALTGLLPGTFTRRFLIAGMLSQITTDIWWFRTTEFATAAIVLFCLHKLVNRHRLNIGT
;
A
#
# COMPACT_ATOMS: atom_id res chain seq x y z
N MET A 1 -30.53 6.95 20.95
CA MET A 1 -29.23 7.22 20.30
C MET A 1 -29.15 6.37 19.04
N GLN A 2 -29.44 6.95 17.87
CA GLN A 2 -29.14 6.31 16.59
C GLN A 2 -27.74 6.77 16.18
N THR A 3 -26.76 5.88 16.29
CA THR A 3 -25.46 6.07 15.64
C THR A 3 -25.67 5.90 14.14
N ILE A 4 -26.10 6.96 13.48
CA ILE A 4 -26.05 7.03 12.02
C ILE A 4 -24.56 6.95 11.70
N VAL A 5 -24.14 5.80 11.16
CA VAL A 5 -22.79 5.66 10.61
C VAL A 5 -22.67 6.75 9.55
N GLY A 6 -21.93 7.81 9.87
CA GLY A 6 -21.71 8.92 8.97
C GLY A 6 -21.03 8.38 7.72
N ILE A 7 -21.78 8.27 6.64
CA ILE A 7 -21.26 8.02 5.30
C ILE A 7 -21.19 9.37 4.59
N SER A 8 -20.05 9.66 4.00
CA SER A 8 -19.88 10.95 3.31
C SER A 8 -20.44 10.96 1.89
N LEU A 9 -20.74 9.78 1.34
CA LEU A 9 -21.30 9.58 0.02
C LEU A 9 -22.39 8.52 0.09
N SER A 10 -23.40 8.65 -0.77
CA SER A 10 -24.48 7.67 -0.87
C SER A 10 -23.94 6.30 -1.29
N PRO A 11 -24.40 5.18 -0.70
CA PRO A 11 -23.95 3.84 -1.06
C PRO A 11 -24.27 3.45 -2.50
N VAL A 12 -25.20 4.17 -3.15
CA VAL A 12 -25.53 4.00 -4.58
C VAL A 12 -24.30 4.15 -5.47
N TYR A 13 -23.30 4.92 -5.04
CA TYR A 13 -22.07 5.14 -5.81
C TYR A 13 -21.01 4.04 -5.64
N ILE A 14 -21.26 2.99 -4.83
CA ILE A 14 -20.23 1.98 -4.54
C ILE A 14 -19.79 1.21 -5.79
N LEU A 15 -20.72 0.76 -6.63
CA LEU A 15 -20.42 0.04 -7.87
C LEU A 15 -19.65 0.89 -8.89
N PRO A 16 -20.08 2.13 -9.23
CA PRO A 16 -19.31 2.95 -10.14
C PRO A 16 -17.93 3.30 -9.57
N LEU A 17 -17.82 3.58 -8.26
CA LEU A 17 -16.51 3.78 -7.61
C LEU A 17 -15.61 2.55 -7.77
N MET A 18 -16.13 1.36 -7.45
CA MET A 18 -15.37 0.12 -7.60
C MET A 18 -14.89 -0.08 -9.03
N PHE A 19 -15.75 0.18 -10.02
CA PHE A 19 -15.36 0.08 -11.43
C PHE A 19 -14.23 1.06 -11.79
N THR A 20 -14.36 2.32 -11.40
CA THR A 20 -13.32 3.34 -11.64
C THR A 20 -11.99 2.96 -10.98
N PHE A 21 -12.02 2.54 -9.71
CA PHE A 21 -10.79 2.16 -9.00
C PHE A 21 -10.21 0.83 -9.47
N SER A 22 -11.01 -0.06 -10.06
CA SER A 22 -10.49 -1.26 -10.73
C SER A 22 -9.65 -0.89 -11.97
N ILE A 23 -10.12 0.09 -12.76
CA ILE A 23 -9.35 0.63 -13.89
C ILE A 23 -8.04 1.27 -13.39
N ILE A 24 -8.11 2.09 -12.32
CA ILE A 24 -6.92 2.71 -11.72
C ILE A 24 -5.95 1.65 -11.16
N GLY A 25 -6.45 0.63 -10.47
CA GLY A 25 -5.63 -0.46 -9.97
C GLY A 25 -4.89 -1.18 -11.10
N ARG A 26 -5.57 -1.41 -12.22
CA ARG A 26 -4.97 -1.99 -13.42
C ARG A 26 -3.88 -1.10 -14.04
N THR A 27 -4.06 0.22 -14.07
CA THR A 27 -3.02 1.13 -14.59
C THR A 27 -1.83 1.23 -13.64
N LEU A 28 -2.04 1.18 -12.33
CA LEU A 28 -0.95 1.14 -11.33
C LEU A 28 -0.06 -0.09 -11.51
N LEU A 29 -0.65 -1.26 -11.81
CA LEU A 29 0.10 -2.49 -12.05
C LEU A 29 0.93 -2.47 -13.33
N PHE A 30 0.77 -1.48 -14.21
CA PHE A 30 1.68 -1.28 -15.34
C PHE A 30 3.13 -1.10 -14.88
N ARG A 31 3.35 -0.41 -13.74
CA ARG A 31 4.69 -0.24 -13.15
C ARG A 31 5.28 -1.56 -12.66
N VAL A 32 4.46 -2.42 -12.05
CA VAL A 32 4.87 -3.76 -11.61
C VAL A 32 5.25 -4.62 -12.82
N ARG A 33 4.43 -4.58 -13.88
CA ARG A 33 4.73 -5.28 -15.13
C ARG A 33 6.04 -4.83 -15.75
N TYR A 34 6.32 -3.53 -15.77
CA TYR A 34 7.58 -2.99 -16.26
C TYR A 34 8.76 -3.48 -15.42
N PHE A 35 8.64 -3.41 -14.08
CA PHE A 35 9.66 -3.90 -13.16
C PHE A 35 9.96 -5.40 -13.33
N LEU A 36 8.93 -6.23 -13.51
CA LEU A 36 9.11 -7.67 -13.73
C LEU A 36 9.80 -7.97 -15.06
N SER A 37 9.47 -7.21 -16.11
CA SER A 37 10.15 -7.33 -17.41
C SER A 37 11.64 -6.99 -17.33
N ASP A 38 12.01 -6.00 -16.52
CA ASP A 38 13.40 -5.57 -16.32
C ASP A 38 14.21 -6.60 -15.51
N THR A 39 13.55 -7.27 -14.55
CA THR A 39 14.17 -8.27 -13.67
C THR A 39 14.14 -9.71 -14.24
N GLY A 40 13.63 -9.90 -15.46
CA GLY A 40 13.56 -11.21 -16.12
C GLY A 40 12.45 -12.12 -15.60
N HIS A 41 11.54 -11.62 -14.76
CA HIS A 41 10.40 -12.36 -14.25
C HIS A 41 9.20 -12.31 -15.22
N LEU A 42 8.50 -13.43 -15.37
CA LEU A 42 7.37 -13.55 -16.29
C LEU A 42 6.09 -12.90 -15.73
N TRP A 43 5.51 -11.97 -16.48
CA TRP A 43 4.21 -11.37 -16.16
C TRP A 43 3.06 -12.25 -16.63
N TYR A 44 2.34 -12.85 -15.70
CA TYR A 44 1.13 -13.64 -15.98
C TYR A 44 -0.13 -12.78 -15.78
N LYS A 45 -0.72 -12.30 -16.88
CA LYS A 45 -1.95 -11.49 -16.87
C LYS A 45 -3.13 -12.20 -16.18
N THR A 46 -3.18 -13.53 -16.24
CA THR A 46 -4.24 -14.37 -15.68
C THR A 46 -3.93 -14.85 -14.27
N HIS A 47 -2.82 -14.42 -13.65
CA HIS A 47 -2.48 -14.86 -12.31
C HIS A 47 -3.55 -14.41 -11.30
N PRO A 48 -4.05 -15.31 -10.44
CA PRO A 48 -5.13 -14.99 -9.50
C PRO A 48 -4.76 -13.82 -8.56
N ALA A 49 -3.48 -13.66 -8.22
CA ALA A 49 -3.00 -12.54 -7.41
C ALA A 49 -3.22 -11.16 -8.06
N VAL A 50 -3.08 -11.07 -9.39
CA VAL A 50 -3.28 -9.80 -10.13
C VAL A 50 -4.75 -9.41 -10.10
N LEU A 51 -5.64 -10.38 -10.38
CA LEU A 51 -7.08 -10.13 -10.39
C LEU A 51 -7.61 -9.83 -8.98
N SER A 52 -7.26 -10.67 -8.00
CA SER A 52 -7.67 -10.49 -6.60
C SER A 52 -7.12 -9.19 -6.02
N GLY A 53 -5.87 -8.82 -6.32
CA GLY A 53 -5.28 -7.55 -5.90
C GLY A 53 -6.07 -6.34 -6.41
N ILE A 54 -6.41 -6.30 -7.70
CA ILE A 54 -7.19 -5.20 -8.30
C ILE A 54 -8.58 -5.09 -7.63
N TRP A 55 -9.27 -6.21 -7.44
CA TRP A 55 -10.59 -6.21 -6.81
C TRP A 55 -10.53 -5.80 -5.34
N LEU A 56 -9.58 -6.34 -4.57
CA LEU A 56 -9.40 -5.98 -3.16
C LEU A 56 -9.07 -4.50 -3.00
N TYR A 57 -8.18 -3.98 -3.86
CA TYR A 57 -7.85 -2.56 -3.92
C TYR A 57 -9.10 -1.72 -4.21
N SER A 58 -9.85 -2.07 -5.25
CA SER A 58 -11.06 -1.37 -5.67
C SER A 58 -12.12 -1.30 -4.55
N ILE A 59 -12.39 -2.44 -3.89
CA ILE A 59 -13.33 -2.52 -2.77
C ILE A 59 -12.87 -1.64 -1.61
N ALA A 60 -11.60 -1.77 -1.21
CA ALA A 60 -11.07 -1.03 -0.08
C ALA A 60 -11.03 0.49 -0.34
N VAL A 61 -10.65 0.94 -1.55
CA VAL A 61 -10.72 2.36 -1.90
C VAL A 61 -12.17 2.88 -1.90
N ALA A 62 -13.11 2.11 -2.46
CA ALA A 62 -14.52 2.50 -2.45
C ALA A 62 -15.04 2.69 -1.02
N LEU A 63 -14.68 1.79 -0.09
CA LEU A 63 -15.03 1.91 1.32
C LEU A 63 -14.37 3.12 2.00
N ILE A 64 -13.08 3.38 1.73
CA ILE A 64 -12.36 4.56 2.25
C ILE A 64 -13.06 5.84 1.82
N ILE A 65 -13.46 5.92 0.55
CA ILE A 65 -14.15 7.10 -0.01
C ILE A 65 -15.53 7.29 0.61
N LEU A 66 -16.25 6.20 0.89
CA LEU A 66 -17.56 6.24 1.56
C LEU A 66 -17.48 6.64 3.04
N SER A 67 -16.34 6.39 3.70
CA SER A 67 -16.16 6.69 5.13
C SER A 67 -16.39 8.16 5.47
N SER A 68 -16.72 8.48 6.72
CA SER A 68 -16.87 9.86 7.21
C SER A 68 -15.55 10.60 7.48
N SER A 69 -14.40 9.95 7.25
CA SER A 69 -13.09 10.52 7.60
C SER A 69 -12.78 11.81 6.83
N PRO A 70 -12.03 12.80 7.36
CA PRO A 70 -11.63 13.98 6.60
C PRO A 70 -10.96 13.64 5.25
N LEU A 71 -11.19 14.48 4.24
CA LEU A 71 -10.74 14.25 2.85
C LEU A 71 -9.24 13.93 2.75
N LEU A 72 -8.41 14.67 3.47
CA LEU A 72 -6.96 14.50 3.46
C LEU A 72 -6.54 13.09 3.88
N TYR A 73 -7.17 12.52 4.93
CA TYR A 73 -6.88 11.17 5.38
C TYR A 73 -7.34 10.11 4.38
N ARG A 74 -8.47 10.34 3.68
CA ARG A 74 -8.89 9.44 2.59
C ARG A 74 -7.87 9.43 1.46
N ILE A 75 -7.39 10.59 1.05
CA ILE A 75 -6.36 10.69 -0.01
C ILE A 75 -5.10 9.93 0.42
N HIS A 76 -4.64 10.12 1.66
CA HIS A 76 -3.47 9.40 2.18
C HIS A 76 -3.71 7.89 2.18
N ALA A 77 -4.87 7.42 2.64
CA ALA A 77 -5.21 6.01 2.67
C ALA A 77 -5.26 5.40 1.25
N VAL A 78 -5.82 6.11 0.26
CA VAL A 78 -5.85 5.66 -1.15
C VAL A 78 -4.44 5.59 -1.73
N LEU A 79 -3.58 6.58 -1.45
CA LEU A 79 -2.18 6.55 -1.87
C LEU A 79 -1.45 5.36 -1.26
N ILE A 80 -1.59 5.13 0.05
CA ILE A 80 -1.00 3.99 0.75
C ILE A 80 -1.46 2.68 0.12
N LEU A 81 -2.78 2.52 -0.10
CA LEU A 81 -3.33 1.32 -0.69
C LEU A 81 -2.83 1.09 -2.13
N SER A 82 -2.57 2.16 -2.87
CA SER A 82 -1.98 2.11 -4.22
C SER A 82 -0.55 1.55 -4.20
N PHE A 83 0.23 1.87 -3.17
CA PHE A 83 1.56 1.29 -2.96
C PHE A 83 1.47 -0.16 -2.48
N ILE A 84 0.57 -0.46 -1.55
CA ILE A 84 0.34 -1.82 -1.05
C ILE A 84 -0.07 -2.76 -2.19
N LEU A 85 -0.94 -2.32 -3.10
CA LEU A 85 -1.32 -3.11 -4.28
C LEU A 85 -0.09 -3.52 -5.10
N GLN A 86 0.81 -2.57 -5.38
CA GLN A 86 2.02 -2.86 -6.17
C GLN A 86 2.96 -3.82 -5.43
N MET A 87 3.16 -3.62 -4.12
CA MET A 87 4.01 -4.49 -3.30
C MET A 87 3.43 -5.89 -3.18
N ALA A 88 2.14 -6.02 -2.83
CA ALA A 88 1.47 -7.30 -2.63
C ALA A 88 1.41 -8.13 -3.92
N VAL A 89 1.15 -7.49 -5.08
CA VAL A 89 1.15 -8.21 -6.36
C VAL A 89 2.55 -8.63 -6.76
N THR A 90 3.58 -7.81 -6.47
CA THR A 90 4.96 -8.20 -6.79
C THR A 90 5.43 -9.36 -5.91
N ASP A 91 5.13 -9.31 -4.62
CA ASP A 91 5.42 -10.38 -3.66
C ASP A 91 4.70 -11.67 -4.03
N ALA A 92 3.41 -11.61 -4.35
CA ALA A 92 2.65 -12.78 -4.76
C ALA A 92 3.11 -13.41 -6.09
N LEU A 93 3.75 -12.63 -6.98
CA LEU A 93 4.24 -13.12 -8.27
C LEU A 93 5.68 -13.65 -8.21
N THR A 94 6.51 -13.09 -7.33
CA THR A 94 7.96 -13.38 -7.32
C THR A 94 8.44 -14.01 -6.01
N GLY A 95 7.65 -13.93 -4.94
CA GLY A 95 8.07 -14.23 -3.57
C GLY A 95 9.08 -13.22 -3.02
N LEU A 96 9.27 -12.09 -3.70
CA LEU A 96 10.24 -11.05 -3.35
C LEU A 96 9.54 -9.72 -3.14
N LEU A 97 10.01 -8.98 -2.15
CA LEU A 97 9.57 -7.62 -1.88
C LEU A 97 10.64 -6.63 -2.39
N PRO A 98 10.47 -6.01 -3.58
CA PRO A 98 11.52 -5.21 -4.17
C PRO A 98 11.77 -3.94 -3.38
N GLY A 99 13.03 -3.70 -3.01
CA GLY A 99 13.43 -2.50 -2.29
C GLY A 99 13.09 -1.19 -3.01
N THR A 100 12.94 -1.22 -4.33
CA THR A 100 12.54 -0.04 -5.13
C THR A 100 11.16 0.50 -4.77
N PHE A 101 10.17 -0.39 -4.58
CA PHE A 101 8.82 0.01 -4.18
C PHE A 101 8.78 0.37 -2.69
N THR A 102 9.43 -0.44 -1.85
CA THR A 102 9.47 -0.23 -0.39
C THR A 102 10.14 1.09 -0.02
N ARG A 103 11.27 1.45 -0.64
CA ARG A 103 11.97 2.71 -0.37
C ARG A 103 11.13 3.93 -0.78
N ARG A 104 10.47 3.87 -1.95
CA ARG A 104 9.61 4.97 -2.41
C ARG A 104 8.41 5.17 -1.49
N PHE A 105 7.80 4.08 -1.02
CA PHE A 105 6.72 4.12 -0.06
C PHE A 105 7.18 4.70 1.28
N LEU A 106 8.36 4.28 1.78
CA LEU A 106 8.94 4.81 3.01
C LEU A 106 9.20 6.31 2.92
N ILE A 107 9.81 6.77 1.82
CA ILE A 107 10.10 8.21 1.59
C ILE A 107 8.79 9.00 1.53
N ALA A 108 7.78 8.52 0.80
CA ALA A 108 6.48 9.17 0.74
C ALA A 108 5.81 9.24 2.13
N GLY A 109 5.91 8.16 2.91
CA GLY A 109 5.45 8.11 4.29
C GLY A 109 6.16 9.16 5.16
N MET A 110 7.49 9.23 5.12
CA MET A 110 8.27 10.24 5.86
C MET A 110 7.91 11.67 5.45
N LEU A 111 7.78 11.95 4.15
CA LEU A 111 7.37 13.26 3.65
C LEU A 111 5.96 13.64 4.12
N SER A 112 5.04 12.68 4.20
CA SER A 112 3.67 12.92 4.70
C SER A 112 3.61 13.28 6.19
N GLN A 113 4.67 13.00 6.97
CA GLN A 113 4.70 13.35 8.39
C GLN A 113 5.13 14.80 8.64
N ILE A 114 5.88 15.38 7.70
CA ILE A 114 6.37 16.77 7.79
C ILE A 114 5.20 17.76 7.78
N THR A 115 4.06 17.37 7.20
CA THR A 115 2.86 18.21 7.12
C THR A 115 2.00 18.21 8.38
N THR A 116 2.41 17.51 9.44
CA THR A 116 1.64 17.41 10.70
C THR A 116 2.29 18.19 11.83
N ASP A 117 1.49 18.89 12.63
CA ASP A 117 1.98 19.68 13.78
C ASP A 117 2.63 18.81 14.89
N ILE A 118 2.45 17.48 14.81
CA ILE A 118 2.94 16.48 15.77
C ILE A 118 4.21 15.78 15.24
N TRP A 119 4.89 16.40 14.26
CA TRP A 119 6.01 15.79 13.55
C TRP A 119 7.11 15.27 14.50
N TRP A 120 7.39 15.97 15.61
CA TRP A 120 8.40 15.56 16.59
C TRP A 120 8.09 14.23 17.28
N PHE A 121 6.83 14.00 17.68
CA PHE A 121 6.46 12.75 18.32
C PHE A 121 6.49 11.60 17.31
N ARG A 122 5.97 11.83 16.10
CA ARG A 122 5.96 10.80 15.05
C ARG A 122 7.35 10.46 14.53
N THR A 123 8.28 11.41 14.44
CA THR A 123 9.68 11.09 14.09
C THR A 123 10.34 10.21 15.14
N THR A 124 10.03 10.39 16.43
CA THR A 124 10.53 9.51 17.48
C THR A 124 9.94 8.09 17.40
N GLU A 125 8.64 7.95 17.09
CA GLU A 125 8.03 6.63 16.84
C GLU A 125 8.66 5.94 15.62
N PHE A 126 8.88 6.68 14.52
CA PHE A 126 9.56 6.15 13.34
C PHE A 126 11.00 5.72 13.64
N ALA A 127 11.76 6.53 14.38
CA ALA A 127 13.13 6.23 14.74
C ALA A 127 13.22 5.00 15.65
N THR A 128 12.33 4.90 16.65
CA THR A 128 12.30 3.74 17.56
C THR A 128 11.90 2.48 16.81
N ALA A 129 10.88 2.51 15.97
CA ALA A 129 10.50 1.37 15.13
C ALA A 129 11.63 0.94 14.19
N ALA A 130 12.33 1.89 13.56
CA ALA A 130 13.47 1.60 12.69
C ALA A 130 14.63 0.94 13.45
N ILE A 131 14.97 1.43 14.66
CA ILE A 131 16.00 0.85 15.51
C ILE A 131 15.62 -0.58 15.90
N VAL A 132 14.38 -0.79 16.35
CA VAL A 132 13.88 -2.13 16.75
C VAL A 132 13.97 -3.09 15.58
N LEU A 133 13.47 -2.71 14.39
CA LEU A 133 13.53 -3.55 13.19
C LEU A 133 14.97 -3.83 12.76
N PHE A 134 15.87 -2.85 12.85
CA PHE A 134 17.29 -3.04 12.53
C PHE A 134 17.97 -4.00 13.51
N CYS A 135 17.74 -3.84 14.81
CA CYS A 135 18.24 -4.75 15.84
C CYS A 135 17.70 -6.17 15.61
N LEU A 136 16.41 -6.30 15.31
CA LEU A 136 15.76 -7.58 15.06
C LEU A 136 16.33 -8.25 13.80
N HIS A 137 16.51 -7.49 12.71
CA HIS A 137 17.17 -7.98 11.50
C HIS A 137 18.60 -8.49 11.81
N LYS A 138 19.40 -7.69 12.52
CA LYS A 138 20.77 -8.07 12.89
C LYS A 138 20.82 -9.30 13.80
N LEU A 139 19.85 -9.44 14.71
CA LEU A 139 19.73 -10.60 15.61
C LEU A 139 19.34 -11.86 14.83
N VAL A 140 18.34 -11.77 13.94
CA VAL A 140 17.85 -12.90 13.15
C VAL A 140 18.87 -13.35 12.11
N ASN A 141 19.60 -12.42 11.49
CA ASN A 141 20.65 -12.72 10.51
C ASN A 141 22.05 -12.92 11.13
N ARG A 142 22.17 -12.99 12.47
CA ARG A 142 23.46 -13.07 13.17
C ARG A 142 24.27 -14.32 12.81
N HIS A 143 23.60 -15.44 12.53
CA HIS A 143 24.25 -16.74 12.34
C HIS A 143 24.09 -17.31 10.92
N ARG A 144 22.99 -16.99 10.24
CA ARG A 144 22.75 -17.28 8.82
C ARG A 144 21.89 -16.18 8.22
N LEU A 145 22.13 -15.82 6.97
CA LEU A 145 21.26 -14.95 6.21
C LEU A 145 19.94 -15.68 5.97
N ASN A 146 18.95 -15.40 6.83
CA ASN A 146 17.64 -16.03 6.77
C ASN A 146 16.62 -15.11 6.09
N ILE A 147 16.79 -13.78 6.16
CA ILE A 147 15.82 -12.80 5.65
C ILE A 147 16.52 -11.57 5.09
N GLY A 148 16.47 -11.38 3.76
CA GLY A 148 16.83 -10.14 3.05
C GLY A 148 18.31 -9.71 3.14
N THR A 149 18.82 -9.13 2.04
CA THR A 149 20.15 -8.49 1.95
C THR A 149 20.02 -6.98 1.80
#